data_AF-A0AAD9VI50-F1
#
_entry.id   AF-A0AAD9VI50-F1
#
_cell.length_a   1.000
_cell.length_b   1.000
_cell.length_c   1.000
_cell.angle_alpha   90.00
_cell.angle_beta   90.00
_cell.angle_gamma   90.00
#
_symmetry.space_group_name_H-M   'P 1'
#
loop_
_entity.id
_entity.type
_entity.pdbx_description
1 polymer ?
#
loop_
_entity_poly.entity_id
_entity_poly.type
_entity_poly.pdbx_seq_one_letter_code
_entity_poly.pdbx_strand_id
1 'polypeptide(L)' 'MKVPVALYYGENDWLADPKDVENLIPKLQNLIHSVEIPKWNHLDFIWGMDAATLVYKEIIGYIKNKTFN' A
#
# COMPACT_ATOMS: atom_id res chain seq x y z
N MET A 1 11.47 8.17 -9.69
CA MET A 1 10.31 7.39 -10.19
C MET A 1 9.12 8.36 -10.20
N LYS A 2 8.49 8.64 -11.34
CA LYS A 2 7.55 9.78 -11.52
C LYS A 2 6.06 9.38 -11.59
N VAL A 3 5.77 8.08 -11.67
CA VAL A 3 4.40 7.55 -11.77
C VAL A 3 3.71 7.75 -10.42
N PRO A 4 2.41 8.11 -10.36
CA PRO A 4 1.65 8.13 -9.12
C PRO A 4 1.70 6.78 -8.40
N VAL A 5 1.95 6.78 -7.09
CA VAL A 5 2.02 5.58 -6.25
C VAL A 5 1.02 5.68 -5.11
N ALA A 6 0.14 4.69 -5.01
CA ALA A 6 -0.56 4.35 -3.77
C ALA A 6 0.19 3.18 -3.11
N LEU A 7 0.60 3.36 -1.86
CA LEU A 7 1.41 2.40 -1.11
C LEU A 7 0.62 1.82 0.06
N TYR A 8 0.62 0.50 0.18
CA TYR A 8 0.08 -0.23 1.32
C TYR A 8 1.19 -1.11 1.90
N TYR A 9 1.34 -1.11 3.22
CA TYR A 9 2.34 -1.91 3.92
C TYR A 9 1.81 -2.38 5.28
N GLY A 10 2.33 -3.50 5.78
CA GLY A 10 1.83 -4.15 7.00
C GLY A 10 2.72 -3.85 8.20
N GLU A 11 2.11 -3.57 9.36
CA GLU A 11 2.82 -3.33 10.62
C GLU A 11 3.73 -4.51 11.03
N ASN A 12 3.31 -5.74 10.73
CA ASN A 12 4.02 -6.97 11.06
C ASN A 12 4.70 -7.60 9.83
N ASP A 13 4.89 -6.86 8.74
CA ASP A 13 5.61 -7.36 7.58
C ASP A 13 7.10 -7.51 7.93
N TRP A 14 7.67 -8.70 7.70
CA TRP A 14 9.08 -9.00 7.95
C TRP A 14 9.95 -8.89 6.71
N LEU A 15 9.34 -8.90 5.51
CA LEU A 15 10.06 -8.84 4.24
C LEU A 15 10.09 -7.40 3.71
N ALA A 16 8.95 -6.70 3.78
CA ALA A 16 8.83 -5.28 3.50
C ALA A 16 8.55 -4.54 4.82
N ASP A 17 9.51 -4.59 5.73
CA ASP A 17 9.29 -4.12 7.09
C ASP A 17 9.00 -2.60 7.16
N PRO A 18 8.25 -2.15 8.19
CA PRO A 18 7.88 -0.75 8.31
C PRO A 18 9.06 0.22 8.30
N LYS A 19 10.24 -0.17 8.82
CA LYS A 19 11.41 0.71 8.85
C LYS A 19 11.92 0.98 7.45
N ASP A 20 12.01 -0.05 6.61
CA ASP A 20 12.43 0.10 5.23
C ASP A 20 11.37 0.81 4.37
N VAL A 21 10.09 0.60 4.66
CA VAL A 21 9.00 1.35 4.01
C VAL A 21 9.04 2.84 4.37
N GLU A 22 9.24 3.18 5.65
CA GLU A 22 9.46 4.56 6.10
C GLU A 22 10.66 5.20 5.39
N ASN A 23 11.74 4.44 5.16
CA ASN A 23 12.91 4.89 4.42
C ASN A 23 12.65 5.03 2.91
N LEU A 24 11.61 4.37 2.37
CA LEU A 24 11.20 4.43 0.96
C LEU A 24 10.29 5.62 0.69
N ILE A 25 9.31 5.89 1.56
CA ILE A 25 8.31 6.97 1.42
C ILE A 25 8.92 8.31 0.96
N PRO A 26 9.97 8.88 1.60
CA PRO A 26 10.53 10.16 1.18
C PRO A 26 11.25 10.13 -0.18
N LYS A 27 11.52 8.94 -0.73
CA LYS A 27 12.15 8.75 -2.06
C LYS A 27 11.11 8.65 -3.18
N LEU A 28 9.83 8.49 -2.85
CA LEU A 28 8.73 8.42 -3.81
C LEU A 28 8.25 9.84 -4.17
N GLN A 29 8.63 10.31 -5.36
CA GLN A 29 8.38 11.68 -5.81
C GLN A 29 6.90 11.99 -6.11
N ASN A 30 6.06 10.97 -6.25
CA ASN A 30 4.64 11.10 -6.60
C ASN A 30 3.80 10.10 -5.78
N LEU A 31 3.98 10.15 -4.45
CA LEU A 31 3.20 9.35 -3.51
C LEU A 31 1.83 10.01 -3.30
N ILE A 32 0.77 9.38 -3.79
CA ILE A 32 -0.60 9.88 -3.69
C ILE A 32 -1.35 9.30 -2.49
N HIS A 33 -0.88 8.16 -1.96
CA HIS A 33 -1.47 7.50 -0.81
C HIS A 33 -0.45 6.60 -0.11
N SER A 34 -0.49 6.53 1.21
CA SER A 34 0.30 5.60 2.02
C SER A 34 -0.50 5.12 3.22
N VAL A 35 -0.67 3.80 3.36
CA VAL A 35 -1.44 3.18 4.44
C VAL A 35 -0.63 2.08 5.08
N GLU A 36 -0.39 2.20 6.38
CA GLU A 36 0.02 1.09 7.23
C GLU A 36 -1.22 0.31 7.67
N ILE A 37 -1.23 -0.99 7.45
CA ILE A 37 -2.32 -1.87 7.85
C ILE A 37 -1.92 -2.57 9.15
N PRO A 38 -2.62 -2.30 10.27
CA PRO A 38 -2.29 -2.89 11.55
C PRO A 38 -2.35 -4.41 11.51
N LYS A 39 -1.44 -5.05 12.22
CA LYS A 39 -1.31 -6.51 12.38
C LYS A 39 -0.99 -7.33 11.13
N TRP A 40 -1.12 -6.76 9.94
CA TRP A 40 -0.86 -7.46 8.68
C TRP A 40 0.63 -7.76 8.50
N ASN A 41 0.93 -8.95 7.98
CA ASN A 41 2.24 -9.37 7.51
C ASN A 41 2.30 -9.39 5.97
N HIS A 42 3.41 -9.86 5.42
CA HIS A 42 3.67 -9.87 3.98
C HIS A 42 2.62 -10.61 3.13
N LEU A 43 2.12 -11.75 3.62
CA LEU A 43 1.23 -12.62 2.84
C LEU A 43 -0.24 -12.17 2.92
N ASP A 44 -0.60 -11.34 3.90
CA ASP A 44 -1.99 -10.86 4.05
C ASP A 44 -2.44 -10.04 2.83
N PHE A 45 -1.52 -9.37 2.13
CA PHE A 45 -1.81 -8.67 0.88
C PHE A 45 -2.30 -9.57 -0.26
N ILE A 46 -2.06 -10.89 -0.19
CA ILE A 46 -2.46 -11.86 -1.21
C ILE A 46 -3.50 -12.85 -0.67
N TRP A 47 -3.36 -13.25 0.60
CA TRP A 47 -4.13 -14.34 1.22
C TRP A 47 -4.93 -13.92 2.46
N GLY A 48 -4.87 -12.65 2.85
CA GLY A 48 -5.66 -12.13 3.98
C GLY A 48 -7.15 -12.24 3.70
N MET A 49 -7.91 -12.81 4.64
CA MET A 49 -9.36 -12.98 4.48
C MET A 49 -10.10 -11.64 4.36
N ASP A 50 -9.53 -10.58 4.91
CA ASP A 50 -10.04 -9.20 4.90
C ASP A 50 -9.41 -8.34 3.79
N ALA A 51 -8.54 -8.90 2.94
CA ALA A 51 -7.77 -8.11 1.98
C ALA A 51 -8.61 -7.45 0.90
N ALA A 52 -9.72 -8.09 0.52
CA ALA A 52 -10.70 -7.50 -0.39
C ALA A 52 -11.30 -6.20 0.16
N THR A 53 -11.55 -6.16 1.47
CA THR A 53 -12.19 -5.02 2.13
C THR A 53 -11.18 -3.92 2.43
N LEU A 54 -10.00 -4.29 2.95
CA LEU A 54 -9.00 -3.33 3.42
C LEU A 54 -8.11 -2.75 2.32
N VAL A 55 -7.89 -3.49 1.22
CA VAL A 55 -6.97 -3.07 0.14
C VAL A 55 -7.61 -3.10 -1.23
N TYR A 56 -8.18 -4.22 -1.67
CA TYR A 56 -8.53 -4.38 -3.09
C TYR A 56 -9.66 -3.46 -3.54
N LYS A 57 -10.62 -3.17 -2.64
CA LYS A 57 -11.72 -2.24 -2.93
C LYS A 57 -11.21 -0.86 -3.32
N GLU A 58 -10.16 -0.38 -2.66
CA GLU A 58 -9.58 0.94 -2.94
C GLU A 58 -8.75 0.92 -4.22
N ILE A 59 -7.94 -0.14 -4.44
CA ILE A 59 -7.21 -0.35 -5.70
C ILE A 59 -8.17 -0.33 -6.90
N ILE A 60 -9.30 -1.03 -6.81
CA ILE A 60 -10.32 -1.02 -7.87
C ILE A 60 -10.87 0.40 -8.08
N GLY A 61 -11.06 1.16 -7.00
CA GLY A 61 -11.46 2.57 -7.05
C GLY A 61 -10.46 3.41 -7.86
N TYR A 62 -9.17 3.29 -7.57
CA TYR A 62 -8.09 3.97 -8.31
C TYR A 62 -8.04 3.59 -9.79
N ILE A 63 -8.20 2.31 -10.13
CA ILE A 63 -8.17 1.85 -11.52
C ILE A 63 -9.38 2.37 -12.32
N LYS A 64 -10.57 2.39 -11.69
CA LYS A 64 -11.80 2.87 -12.32
C LYS A 64 -11.79 4.39 -12.49
N ASN A 65 -11.29 5.11 -11.49
CA ASN A 65 -11.21 6.57 -11.49
C ASN A 65 -9.84 6.99 -12.05
N LYS A 66 -9.71 7.00 -13.38
CA LYS A 66 -8.48 7.35 -14.14
C LYS A 66 -7.85 8.72 -13.84
N THR A 67 -8.43 9.50 -12.95
CA THR A 67 -7.96 10.82 -12.52
C THR A 67 -7.55 10.75 -11.05
N PHE A 68 -6.25 10.58 -10.85
CA PHE A 68 -5.56 10.99 -9.65
C PHE A 68 -5.31 12.48 -9.82
N ASN A 69 -6.13 13.31 -9.20
CA ASN A 69 -5.97 14.77 -9.25
C ASN A 69 -4.74 15.20 -8.46
#